data_AF-A0A5C5BD78-F1
#
_entry.id   AF-A0A5C5BD78-F1
#
_cell.length_a   1.000
_cell.length_b   1.000
_cell.length_c   1.000
_cell.angle_alpha   90.00
_cell.angle_beta   90.00
_cell.angle_gamma   90.00
#
_symmetry.space_group_name_H-M   'P 1'
#
loop_
_entity.id
_entity.type
_entity.pdbx_description
1 polymer ?
#
loop_
_entity_poly.entity_id
_entity_poly.type
_entity_poly.pdbx_seq_one_letter_code
_entity_poly.pdbx_strand_id
1 'polypeptide(L)'
;MTAGRAPAPHCDGTVPPASLVGALPFAPDAAAEALHRLERDHPGAWDERYGWCDGVNLGAGDAAPGSEGTVARTWYAPARFGLNKGVSALLGAAALGSSVVWDAYAAHPWVARGLDVLGLELAR
;
A
#
# COMPACT_ATOMS: atom_id res chain seq x y z
N MET A 1 -20.07 22.69 -22.08
CA MET A 1 -19.25 21.47 -21.96
C MET A 1 -19.77 20.69 -20.76
N THR A 2 -20.48 19.59 -20.98
CA THR A 2 -20.81 18.65 -19.91
C THR A 2 -19.54 17.93 -19.51
N ALA A 3 -19.09 18.09 -18.27
CA ALA A 3 -17.94 17.34 -17.76
C ALA A 3 -18.26 15.84 -17.89
N GLY A 4 -17.54 15.15 -18.77
CA GLY A 4 -17.69 13.71 -18.93
C GLY A 4 -17.35 13.03 -17.62
N ARG A 5 -18.23 12.13 -17.16
CA ARG A 5 -17.96 11.29 -15.98
C ARG A 5 -16.63 10.57 -16.20
N ALA A 6 -15.70 10.72 -15.27
CA ALA A 6 -14.44 9.98 -15.29
C ALA A 6 -14.76 8.47 -15.39
N PRO A 7 -13.99 7.70 -16.19
CA PRO A 7 -14.19 6.26 -16.29
C PRO A 7 -14.13 5.60 -14.92
N ALA A 8 -14.86 4.50 -14.75
CA ALA A 8 -14.78 3.73 -13.51
C ALA A 8 -13.33 3.25 -13.29
N PRO A 9 -12.85 3.19 -12.04
CA PRO A 9 -11.54 2.61 -11.73
C PRO A 9 -11.46 1.18 -12.28
N HIS A 10 -10.41 0.89 -13.03
CA HIS A 10 -10.12 -0.45 -13.53
C HIS A 10 -9.29 -1.21 -12.49
N CYS A 11 -9.79 -2.36 -12.02
CA CYS A 11 -9.05 -3.26 -11.14
C CYS A 11 -8.57 -4.44 -11.97
N ASP A 12 -7.25 -4.60 -12.12
CA ASP A 12 -6.66 -5.68 -12.90
C ASP A 12 -6.26 -6.91 -12.06
N GLY A 13 -6.76 -6.99 -10.82
CA GLY A 13 -6.43 -8.05 -9.86
C GLY A 13 -5.04 -7.92 -9.21
N THR A 14 -4.24 -6.92 -9.58
CA THR A 14 -2.92 -6.70 -8.98
C THR A 14 -3.05 -5.97 -7.65
N VAL A 15 -2.50 -6.58 -6.59
CA VAL A 15 -2.45 -6.01 -5.24
C VAL A 15 -1.00 -5.67 -4.91
N PRO A 16 -0.66 -4.39 -4.64
CA PRO A 16 0.64 -4.03 -4.09
C PRO A 16 0.68 -4.36 -2.59
N PRO A 17 1.62 -5.21 -2.12
CA PRO A 17 1.78 -5.49 -0.69
C PRO A 17 1.99 -4.23 0.17
N ALA A 18 2.57 -3.17 -0.39
CA ALA A 18 2.72 -1.88 0.29
C ALA A 18 1.39 -1.27 0.72
N SER A 19 0.28 -1.55 0.02
CA SER A 19 -1.06 -1.13 0.47
C SER A 19 -1.54 -1.91 1.70
N LEU A 20 -1.16 -3.19 1.84
CA LEU A 20 -1.46 -3.97 3.04
C LEU A 20 -0.65 -3.44 4.23
N VAL A 21 0.65 -3.21 4.04
CA VAL A 21 1.50 -2.59 5.08
C VAL A 21 0.96 -1.21 5.45
N GLY A 22 0.56 -0.42 4.46
CA GLY A 22 0.00 0.91 4.69
C GLY A 22 -1.35 0.92 5.40
N ALA A 23 -2.08 -0.19 5.37
CA ALA A 23 -3.33 -0.35 6.09
C ALA A 23 -3.13 -0.74 7.56
N LEU A 24 -1.94 -1.21 7.98
CA LEU A 24 -1.68 -1.69 9.34
C LEU A 24 -2.05 -0.66 10.44
N PRO A 25 -1.74 0.65 10.32
CA PRO A 25 -2.12 1.63 11.34
C PRO A 25 -3.63 1.84 11.50
N PHE A 26 -4.43 1.43 10.50
CA PHE A 26 -5.87 1.69 10.44
C PHE A 26 -6.72 0.43 10.61
N ALA A 27 -6.24 -0.71 10.13
CA ALA A 27 -6.92 -1.99 10.16
C ALA A 27 -5.92 -3.12 10.51
N PRO A 28 -5.32 -3.10 11.72
CA PRO A 28 -4.18 -3.93 12.07
C PRO A 28 -4.45 -5.43 11.90
N ASP A 29 -5.58 -5.92 12.41
CA ASP A 29 -5.89 -7.35 12.38
C ASP A 29 -6.08 -7.88 10.95
N ALA A 30 -6.85 -7.17 10.13
CA ALA A 30 -7.12 -7.57 8.75
C ALA A 30 -5.88 -7.46 7.86
N ALA A 31 -5.10 -6.39 8.02
CA ALA A 31 -3.88 -6.17 7.26
C ALA A 31 -2.78 -7.17 7.66
N ALA A 32 -2.61 -7.44 8.96
CA ALA A 32 -1.65 -8.44 9.45
C ALA A 32 -2.00 -9.85 8.97
N GLU A 33 -3.27 -10.25 9.05
CA GLU A 33 -3.72 -11.55 8.52
C GLU A 33 -3.45 -11.67 7.02
N ALA A 34 -3.71 -10.61 6.23
CA ALA A 34 -3.42 -10.61 4.80
C ALA A 34 -1.92 -10.73 4.51
N LEU A 35 -1.07 -10.03 5.27
CA LEU A 35 0.38 -10.11 5.15
C LEU A 35 0.93 -11.50 5.54
N HIS A 36 0.44 -12.11 6.62
CA HIS A 36 0.83 -13.46 7.02
C HIS A 36 0.42 -14.51 5.98
N ARG A 37 -0.78 -14.39 5.39
CA ARG A 37 -1.19 -15.26 4.27
C ARG A 37 -0.28 -15.08 3.06
N LEU A 38 0.05 -13.83 2.72
CA LEU A 38 0.95 -13.55 1.61
C LEU A 38 2.34 -14.14 1.84
N GLU A 39 2.87 -14.04 3.06
CA GLU A 39 4.16 -14.64 3.45
C GLU A 39 4.15 -16.15 3.32
N ARG A 40 3.14 -16.79 3.93
CA ARG A 40 3.04 -18.25 4.04
C ARG A 40 2.74 -18.91 2.69
N ASP A 41 1.79 -18.35 1.94
CA ASP A 41 1.21 -19.00 0.76
C ASP A 41 1.88 -18.52 -0.53
N HIS A 42 2.57 -17.37 -0.51
CA HIS A 42 3.17 -16.73 -1.68
C HIS A 42 4.60 -16.24 -1.40
N PRO A 43 5.57 -17.14 -1.11
CA PRO A 43 6.94 -16.75 -0.75
C PRO A 43 7.65 -15.93 -1.84
N GLY A 44 7.22 -16.04 -3.11
CA GLY A 44 7.74 -15.21 -4.21
C GLY A 44 7.37 -13.72 -4.13
N ALA A 45 6.44 -13.34 -3.23
CA ALA A 45 6.15 -11.96 -2.92
C ALA A 45 7.22 -11.32 -2.02
N TRP A 46 8.09 -12.11 -1.37
CA TRP A 46 9.16 -11.61 -0.51
C TRP A 46 10.53 -11.71 -1.18
N ASP A 47 11.37 -10.71 -0.93
CA ASP A 47 12.77 -10.69 -1.33
C ASP A 47 13.63 -10.40 -0.09
N GLU A 48 14.67 -11.19 0.14
CA GLU A 48 15.51 -11.08 1.35
C GLU A 48 16.23 -9.73 1.46
N ARG A 49 16.44 -9.02 0.35
CA ARG A 49 17.16 -7.75 0.33
C ARG A 49 16.23 -6.55 0.48
N TYR A 50 15.04 -6.60 -0.10
CA TYR A 50 14.15 -5.46 -0.23
C TYR A 50 12.74 -5.69 0.34
N GLY A 51 12.47 -6.86 0.93
CA GLY A 51 11.15 -7.26 1.42
C GLY A 51 10.11 -7.38 0.30
N TRP A 52 8.85 -7.13 0.64
CA TRP A 52 7.69 -7.31 -0.25
C TRP A 52 7.81 -6.71 -1.65
N CYS A 53 7.50 -7.45 -2.70
CA CYS A 53 7.47 -6.94 -4.08
C CYS A 53 6.46 -5.79 -4.26
N ASP A 54 6.49 -5.12 -5.41
CA ASP A 54 5.63 -3.96 -5.70
C ASP A 54 4.21 -4.33 -6.18
N GLY A 55 3.97 -5.60 -6.45
CA GLY A 55 2.71 -6.05 -7.01
C GLY A 55 2.65 -7.56 -7.01
N VAL A 56 1.50 -8.07 -6.61
CA VAL A 56 1.16 -9.48 -6.64
C VAL A 56 -0.14 -9.59 -7.42
N ASN A 57 -0.16 -10.41 -8.46
CA ASN A 57 -1.39 -10.82 -9.11
C ASN A 57 -1.43 -12.33 -9.05
N LEU A 58 -2.41 -12.90 -8.34
CA LEU A 58 -2.51 -14.34 -8.17
C LEU A 58 -2.93 -15.06 -9.46
N GLY A 59 -3.33 -14.29 -10.48
CA GLY A 59 -3.80 -14.76 -11.76
C GLY A 59 -5.26 -15.15 -11.73
N ALA A 60 -5.69 -15.90 -12.74
CA ALA A 60 -7.07 -16.33 -12.86
C ALA A 60 -7.53 -17.21 -11.68
N GLY A 61 -6.63 -17.84 -10.92
CA GLY A 61 -7.02 -18.83 -9.92
C GLY A 61 -7.84 -19.94 -10.59
N ASP A 62 -9.10 -20.11 -10.17
CA ASP A 62 -10.09 -21.00 -10.80
C ASP A 62 -10.92 -20.34 -11.93
N ALA A 63 -10.75 -19.03 -12.16
CA ALA A 63 -11.44 -18.31 -13.23
C ALA A 63 -10.87 -18.65 -14.62
N ALA A 64 -11.69 -18.45 -15.66
CA ALA A 64 -11.25 -18.65 -17.03
C ALA A 64 -10.12 -17.65 -17.38
N PRO A 65 -8.96 -18.12 -17.89
CA PRO A 65 -7.89 -17.25 -18.36
C PRO A 65 -8.40 -16.26 -19.42
N GLY A 66 -8.04 -14.99 -19.31
CA GLY A 66 -8.42 -13.95 -20.28
C GLY A 66 -9.66 -13.14 -19.91
N SER A 67 -10.22 -13.35 -18.71
CA SER A 67 -11.12 -12.37 -18.11
C SER A 67 -10.34 -11.11 -17.70
N GLU A 68 -10.99 -9.95 -17.76
CA GLU A 68 -10.39 -8.66 -17.40
C GLU A 68 -9.77 -8.72 -16.01
N GLY A 69 -8.51 -8.31 -15.88
CA GLY A 69 -7.77 -8.41 -14.63
C GLY A 69 -7.28 -9.81 -14.22
N THR A 70 -7.24 -10.76 -15.15
CA THR A 70 -6.63 -12.08 -14.88
C THR A 70 -5.38 -12.32 -15.72
N VAL A 71 -4.29 -12.68 -15.05
CA VAL A 71 -3.08 -13.24 -15.70
C VAL A 71 -3.11 -14.76 -15.61
N ALA A 72 -2.50 -15.45 -16.59
CA ALA A 72 -2.57 -16.91 -16.70
C ALA A 72 -1.92 -17.66 -15.52
N ARG A 73 -0.97 -17.02 -14.82
CA ARG A 73 -0.26 -17.59 -13.67
C ARG A 73 0.02 -16.50 -12.66
N THR A 74 0.26 -16.89 -11.41
CA THR A 74 0.72 -15.97 -10.38
C THR A 74 1.93 -15.18 -10.85
N TRP A 75 1.84 -13.86 -10.70
CA TRP A 75 2.84 -12.88 -11.09
C TRP A 75 3.26 -12.08 -9.86
N TYR A 76 4.58 -11.98 -9.68
CA TYR A 76 5.19 -11.14 -8.67
C TYR A 76 6.03 -10.08 -9.40
N ALA A 77 5.84 -8.82 -9.05
CA ALA A 77 6.56 -7.73 -9.67
C ALA A 77 8.08 -7.90 -9.46
N PRO A 78 8.91 -7.86 -10.52
CA PRO A 78 10.36 -7.90 -10.37
C PRO A 78 10.94 -6.53 -9.98
N ALA A 79 10.26 -5.44 -10.34
CA ALA A 79 10.68 -4.08 -10.02
C ALA A 79 10.59 -3.81 -8.50
N ARG A 80 11.39 -2.83 -8.06
CA ARG A 80 11.47 -2.37 -6.66
C ARG A 80 11.34 -0.84 -6.65
N PHE A 81 10.13 -0.31 -6.39
CA PHE A 81 9.88 1.13 -6.44
C PHE A 81 10.01 1.80 -5.08
N GLY A 82 10.85 2.85 -5.02
CA GLY A 82 11.12 3.60 -3.78
C GLY A 82 9.86 4.14 -3.10
N LEU A 83 8.82 4.51 -3.86
CA LEU A 83 7.54 4.96 -3.31
C LEU A 83 6.92 3.90 -2.39
N ASN A 84 6.72 2.69 -2.90
CA ASN A 84 6.10 1.59 -2.15
C ASN A 84 6.99 1.12 -1.02
N LYS A 85 8.32 1.07 -1.22
CA LYS A 85 9.26 0.74 -0.14
C LYS A 85 9.24 1.78 0.98
N GLY A 86 9.19 3.06 0.62
CA GLY A 86 9.07 4.16 1.56
C GLY A 86 7.80 4.08 2.38
N VAL A 87 6.65 3.83 1.73
CA VAL A 87 5.37 3.63 2.42
C VAL A 87 5.44 2.43 3.37
N SER A 88 5.96 1.29 2.92
CA SER A 88 6.09 0.10 3.76
C SER A 88 6.96 0.35 4.99
N ALA A 89 8.09 1.03 4.84
CA ALA A 89 8.97 1.35 5.97
C ALA A 89 8.31 2.34 6.93
N LEU A 90 7.71 3.41 6.41
CA LEU A 90 7.09 4.47 7.20
C LEU A 90 5.87 3.96 7.97
N LEU A 91 4.92 3.32 7.28
CA LEU A 91 3.67 2.87 7.87
C LEU A 91 3.83 1.57 8.66
N GLY A 92 4.78 0.71 8.28
CA GLY A 92 5.18 -0.42 9.10
C GLY A 92 5.77 0.02 10.44
N ALA A 93 6.66 1.03 10.45
CA ALA A 93 7.18 1.59 11.70
C ALA A 93 6.07 2.25 12.53
N ALA A 94 5.15 2.97 11.91
CA ALA A 94 4.00 3.56 12.59
C ALA A 94 3.07 2.49 13.21
N ALA A 95 2.84 1.38 12.51
CA ALA A 95 2.07 0.25 13.03
C ALA A 95 2.74 -0.41 14.26
N LEU A 96 4.07 -0.32 14.36
CA LEU A 96 4.84 -0.74 15.53
C LEU A 96 4.92 0.34 16.63
N GLY A 97 4.16 1.44 16.48
CA GLY A 97 4.08 2.53 17.46
C GLY A 97 5.11 3.64 17.30
N SER A 98 5.89 3.68 16.21
CA SER A 98 6.83 4.78 15.96
C SER A 98 6.10 6.04 15.50
N SER A 99 6.31 7.15 16.21
CA SER A 99 5.81 8.48 15.83
C SER A 99 6.87 9.38 15.18
N VAL A 100 8.13 8.94 15.10
CA VAL A 100 9.30 9.80 14.77
C VAL A 100 9.09 10.68 13.54
N VAL A 101 8.56 10.12 12.44
CA VAL A 101 8.37 10.88 11.20
C VAL A 101 7.19 11.85 11.31
N TRP A 102 6.10 11.45 11.98
CA TRP A 102 4.95 12.32 12.20
C TRP A 102 5.27 13.46 13.14
N ASP A 103 6.01 13.21 14.21
CA ASP A 103 6.47 14.23 15.15
C ASP A 103 7.40 15.22 14.45
N ALA A 104 8.36 14.72 13.66
CA ALA A 104 9.27 15.58 12.90
C ALA A 104 8.54 16.44 11.85
N TYR A 105 7.56 15.86 11.14
CA TYR A 105 6.74 16.61 10.18
C TYR A 105 5.87 17.67 10.88
N ALA A 106 5.18 17.29 11.95
CA ALA A 106 4.29 18.17 12.72
C ALA A 106 5.03 19.32 13.41
N ALA A 107 6.28 19.09 13.84
CA ALA A 107 7.10 20.13 14.47
C ALA A 107 7.60 21.21 13.50
N HIS A 108 7.47 21.02 12.18
CA HIS A 108 8.05 21.94 11.21
C HIS A 108 7.23 23.26 11.14
N PRO A 109 7.86 24.45 11.26
CA PRO A 109 7.15 25.74 11.31
C PRO A 109 6.26 26.02 10.09
N TRP A 110 6.65 25.50 8.92
CA TRP A 110 5.86 25.66 7.69
C TRP A 110 4.62 24.77 7.66
N VAL A 111 4.66 23.62 8.34
CA VAL A 111 3.48 22.76 8.50
C VAL A 111 2.49 23.46 9.42
N ALA A 112 2.96 23.98 10.57
CA ALA A 112 2.14 24.77 11.48
C ALA A 112 1.48 25.99 10.78
N ARG A 113 2.25 26.75 10.00
CA ARG A 113 1.72 27.85 9.18
C ARG A 113 0.70 27.38 8.15
N GLY A 114 0.96 26.26 7.49
CA GLY A 114 0.03 25.69 6.51
C GLY A 114 -1.31 25.31 7.14
N LEU A 115 -1.28 24.69 8.32
CA LEU A 115 -2.47 24.34 9.09
C LEU A 115 -3.28 25.58 9.48
N ASP A 116 -2.64 26.64 9.96
CA ASP A 116 -3.28 27.92 10.30
C ASP A 116 -3.98 28.56 9.08
N VAL A 117 -3.28 28.64 7.95
CA VAL A 117 -3.85 29.18 6.69
C VAL A 117 -5.06 28.37 6.21
N LEU A 118 -5.06 27.06 6.43
CA LEU A 118 -6.15 26.16 6.04
C LEU A 118 -7.26 26.04 7.10
N GLY A 119 -7.07 26.59 8.30
CA GLY A 119 -7.99 26.43 9.42
C GLY A 119 -8.10 24.98 9.94
N LEU A 120 -7.00 24.23 9.86
CA LEU A 120 -6.92 22.83 10.29
C LEU A 120 -6.17 22.69 11.62
N GLU A 121 -6.55 21.71 12.43
CA GLU A 121 -5.84 21.32 13.64
C GLU A 121 -5.35 19.87 13.54
N LEU A 122 -4.18 19.58 14.11
CA LEU A 122 -3.72 18.20 14.26
C LEU A 122 -4.57 17.51 15.33
N ALA A 123 -5.02 16.29 15.02
CA ALA A 123 -5.64 15.43 16.01
C ALA A 123 -4.64 15.16 17.14
N ARG A 124 -5.07 15.38 18.38
CA ARG A 124 -4.31 15.12 19.61
C ARG A 124 -4.67 13.76 20.18
#